data_AF-A0A5E5QHU4-F1
#
_entry.id   AF-A0A5E5QHU4-F1
#
_cell.length_a   1.000
_cell.length_b   1.000
_cell.length_c   1.000
_cell.angle_alpha   90.00
_cell.angle_beta   90.00
_cell.angle_gamma   90.00
#
_symmetry.space_group_name_H-M   'P 1'
#
loop_
_entity.id
_entity.type
_entity.pdbx_description
1 polymer ?
#
loop_
_entity_poly.entity_id
_entity_poly.type
_entity_poly.pdbx_seq_one_letter_code
_entity_poly.pdbx_strand_id
1 'polypeptide(L)'
;MSSPDTKRVWLDRNLGATRAATSRQDSASYGDLYQWRRPSTGHEKRNSGIITSRSPSPDIKGAGNLFISGSYSSNTTDWVVQVGVDEDGKLREAA
;
A
#
# COMPACT_ATOMS: atom_id res chain seq x y z
N MET A 1 -18.26 6.09 14.70
CA MET A 1 -17.66 4.74 14.83
C MET A 1 -16.39 4.88 15.66
N SER A 2 -16.16 4.00 16.63
CA SER A 2 -14.95 4.00 17.47
C SER A 2 -14.19 2.67 17.33
N SER A 3 -12.87 2.71 17.50
CA SER A 3 -12.00 1.53 17.50
C SER A 3 -12.49 0.51 18.54
N PRO A 4 -12.59 -0.78 18.19
CA PRO A 4 -13.01 -1.81 19.13
C PRO A 4 -12.05 -1.95 20.31
N ASP A 5 -10.75 -1.70 20.10
CA ASP A 5 -9.70 -1.87 21.10
C ASP A 5 -9.53 -0.66 22.00
N THR A 6 -9.58 0.55 21.43
CA THR A 6 -9.23 1.79 22.16
C THR A 6 -10.43 2.67 22.49
N LYS A 7 -11.60 2.41 21.88
CA LYS A 7 -12.81 3.25 21.94
C LYS A 7 -12.64 4.68 21.43
N ARG A 8 -11.52 4.99 20.78
CA ARG A 8 -11.25 6.29 20.14
C ARG A 8 -11.76 6.29 18.71
N VAL A 9 -11.98 7.48 18.14
CA VAL A 9 -12.35 7.64 16.72
C VAL A 9 -11.13 7.70 15.78
N TRP A 10 -9.93 7.58 16.36
CA TRP A 10 -8.65 7.53 15.66
C TRP A 10 -7.87 6.29 16.08
N LEU A 11 -6.91 5.89 15.24
CA LEU A 11 -6.00 4.80 15.56
C LEU A 11 -4.93 5.26 16.56
N ASP A 12 -4.60 4.41 17.54
CA ASP A 12 -3.49 4.64 18.48
C ASP A 12 -2.14 4.14 17.92
N ARG A 13 -2.15 3.48 16.76
CA ARG A 13 -0.99 2.90 16.07
C ARG A 13 -1.21 2.82 14.56
N ASN A 14 -0.14 2.60 13.81
CA ASN A 14 -0.24 2.35 12.37
C ASN A 14 -0.93 1.01 12.08
N LEU A 15 -1.67 0.94 10.98
CA LEU A 15 -2.27 -0.30 10.52
C LEU A 15 -1.19 -1.36 10.25
N GLY A 16 -1.37 -2.56 10.80
CA GLY A 16 -0.37 -3.65 10.76
C GLY A 16 0.69 -3.61 11.86
N ALA A 17 0.72 -2.57 12.72
CA ALA A 17 1.65 -2.49 13.83
C ALA A 17 1.18 -3.32 15.04
N THR A 18 2.11 -3.91 15.79
CA THR A 18 1.77 -4.69 16.99
C THR A 18 1.63 -3.84 18.24
N ARG A 19 2.15 -2.60 18.22
CA ARG A 19 2.06 -1.65 19.34
C ARG A 19 2.03 -0.19 18.88
N ALA A 20 1.61 0.70 19.79
CA ALA A 20 1.82 2.14 19.65
C ALA A 20 3.31 2.47 19.75
N ALA A 21 3.76 3.51 19.03
CA ALA A 21 5.16 3.89 18.97
C ALA A 21 5.69 4.37 20.33
N THR A 22 6.79 3.78 20.78
CA THR A 22 7.51 4.25 21.99
C THR A 22 8.71 5.14 21.64
N SER A 23 9.17 5.11 20.40
CA SER A 23 10.25 5.96 19.88
C SER A 23 10.16 6.05 18.36
N ARG A 24 10.96 6.94 17.75
CA ARG A 24 11.01 7.08 16.27
C ARG A 24 11.60 5.86 15.56
N GLN A 25 12.33 4.99 16.28
CA GLN A 25 13.00 3.80 15.75
C GLN A 25 12.33 2.48 16.16
N ASP A 26 11.13 2.52 16.75
CA ASP A 26 10.41 1.33 17.18
C ASP A 26 9.83 0.57 15.98
N SER A 27 10.56 -0.45 15.52
CA SER A 27 10.18 -1.26 14.36
C SER A 27 8.83 -1.96 14.50
N ALA A 28 8.40 -2.28 15.73
CA ALA A 28 7.12 -2.90 15.99
C ALA A 28 5.93 -1.91 15.83
N SER A 29 6.22 -0.61 15.80
CA SER A 29 5.22 0.45 15.62
C SER A 29 5.04 0.90 14.18
N TYR A 30 5.94 0.51 13.27
CA TYR A 30 5.96 1.04 11.91
C TYR A 30 4.71 0.67 11.09
N GLY A 31 4.11 -0.49 11.33
CA GLY A 31 3.00 -1.02 10.55
C GLY A 31 3.38 -1.48 9.14
N ASP A 32 2.38 -1.76 8.32
CA ASP A 32 2.54 -2.19 6.94
C ASP A 32 2.77 -0.99 5.98
N LEU A 33 3.20 -1.27 4.74
CA LEU A 33 3.36 -0.32 3.64
C LEU A 33 2.07 -0.25 2.80
N TYR A 34 1.71 0.92 2.28
CA TYR A 34 0.44 1.08 1.56
C TYR A 34 0.65 1.50 0.10
N GLN A 35 0.03 0.73 -0.80
CA GLN A 35 -0.21 1.11 -2.20
C GLN A 35 -1.71 1.30 -2.37
N TRP A 36 -2.17 2.56 -2.43
CA TRP A 36 -3.60 2.88 -2.45
C TRP A 36 -4.33 2.16 -3.59
N ARG A 37 -5.58 1.75 -3.33
CA ARG A 37 -6.42 0.94 -4.24
C ARG A 37 -5.89 -0.48 -4.53
N ARG A 38 -4.84 -0.93 -3.83
CA ARG A 38 -4.33 -2.30 -3.92
C ARG A 38 -4.60 -3.08 -2.63
N PRO A 39 -5.31 -4.22 -2.68
CA PRO A 39 -5.54 -5.09 -1.53
C PRO A 39 -4.28 -5.70 -0.96
N SER A 40 -4.27 -5.92 0.35
CA SER A 40 -3.23 -6.66 1.04
C SER A 40 -3.13 -8.09 0.51
N THR A 41 -2.04 -8.36 -0.21
CA THR A 41 -1.69 -9.70 -0.72
C THR A 41 -0.46 -10.25 -0.02
N GLY A 42 0.10 -9.53 0.95
CA GLY A 42 1.40 -9.77 1.57
C GLY A 42 2.49 -8.82 1.06
N HIS A 43 2.24 -8.10 -0.03
CA HIS A 43 3.17 -7.09 -0.54
C HIS A 43 3.35 -5.91 0.42
N GLU A 44 2.33 -5.60 1.23
CA GLU A 44 2.33 -4.53 2.23
C GLU A 44 3.33 -4.81 3.37
N LYS A 45 3.78 -6.04 3.54
CA LYS A 45 4.70 -6.40 4.61
C LYS A 45 6.08 -5.79 4.35
N ARG A 46 6.72 -5.27 5.39
CA ARG A 46 8.05 -4.63 5.27
C ARG A 46 9.18 -5.59 4.86
N ASN A 47 8.95 -6.89 4.98
CA ASN A 47 9.85 -7.95 4.53
C ASN A 47 9.42 -8.57 3.18
N SER A 48 8.47 -7.96 2.47
CA SER A 48 8.07 -8.41 1.13
C SER A 48 9.20 -8.16 0.12
N GLY A 49 9.19 -8.92 -0.97
CA GLY A 49 10.05 -8.62 -2.12
C GLY A 49 9.58 -7.33 -2.80
N ILE A 50 10.51 -6.66 -3.48
CA ILE A 50 10.21 -5.47 -4.28
C ILE A 50 10.27 -5.77 -5.78
N ILE A 51 9.50 -5.03 -6.56
CA ILE A 51 9.60 -4.99 -8.01
C ILE A 51 9.73 -3.54 -8.45
N THR A 52 10.60 -3.30 -9.43
CA THR A 52 10.76 -1.95 -9.99
C THR A 52 9.74 -1.70 -11.08
N SER A 53 9.33 -2.71 -11.85
CA SER A 53 8.25 -2.68 -12.86
C SER A 53 6.87 -2.28 -12.31
N ARG A 54 6.09 -1.46 -13.02
CA ARG A 54 4.66 -1.20 -12.71
C ARG A 54 3.84 -2.48 -12.86
N SER A 55 2.67 -2.51 -12.25
CA SER A 55 1.71 -3.59 -12.48
C SER A 55 1.31 -3.57 -13.97
N PRO A 56 1.38 -4.70 -14.68
CA PRO A 56 0.96 -4.80 -16.08
C PRO A 56 -0.57 -4.82 -16.24
N SER A 57 -1.31 -4.80 -15.13
CA SER A 57 -2.75 -4.88 -15.09
C SER A 57 -3.30 -3.97 -13.98
N PRO A 58 -4.46 -3.32 -14.21
CA PRO A 58 -5.20 -2.62 -13.17
C PRO A 58 -5.91 -3.56 -12.20
N ASP A 59 -5.94 -4.86 -12.50
CA ASP A 59 -6.40 -5.85 -11.53
C ASP A 59 -5.57 -5.69 -10.26
N ILE A 60 -6.31 -5.48 -9.17
CA ILE A 60 -5.94 -5.61 -7.77
C ILE A 60 -4.94 -6.76 -7.50
N LYS A 61 -4.98 -7.86 -8.27
CA LYS A 61 -4.08 -9.02 -8.17
C LYS A 61 -2.83 -8.95 -9.06
N GLY A 62 -2.76 -8.03 -10.02
CA GLY A 62 -1.82 -8.03 -11.16
C GLY A 62 -0.33 -7.99 -10.83
N ALA A 63 0.07 -7.46 -9.67
CA ALA A 63 1.47 -7.43 -9.22
C ALA A 63 1.82 -8.48 -8.14
N GLY A 64 0.92 -9.43 -7.86
CA GLY A 64 1.17 -10.53 -6.92
C GLY A 64 1.52 -10.08 -5.50
N ASN A 65 2.58 -10.62 -4.91
CA ASN A 65 3.01 -10.33 -3.52
C ASN A 65 4.23 -9.41 -3.43
N LEU A 66 4.61 -8.75 -4.52
CA LEU A 66 5.75 -7.83 -4.57
C LEU A 66 5.29 -6.38 -4.38
N PHE A 67 6.09 -5.60 -3.65
CA PHE A 67 5.88 -4.16 -3.46
C PHE A 67 6.47 -3.40 -4.63
N ILE A 68 5.65 -2.61 -5.34
CA ILE A 68 6.12 -1.80 -6.47
C ILE A 68 6.85 -0.56 -5.94
N SER A 69 8.16 -0.46 -6.21
CA SER A 69 9.01 0.63 -5.70
C SER A 69 9.68 1.46 -6.79
N GLY A 70 9.37 1.21 -8.08
CA GLY A 70 10.01 1.92 -9.19
C GLY A 70 9.54 3.36 -9.37
N SER A 71 10.48 4.22 -9.72
CA SER A 71 10.22 5.60 -10.17
C SER A 71 10.07 5.63 -11.68
N TYR A 72 8.94 6.13 -12.17
CA TYR A 72 8.69 6.32 -13.60
C TYR A 72 8.69 7.81 -13.96
N SER A 73 9.04 8.10 -15.21
CA SER A 73 9.28 9.45 -15.74
C SER A 73 8.20 10.44 -15.29
N SER A 74 8.67 11.43 -14.52
CA SER A 74 8.00 12.66 -14.09
C SER A 74 6.53 12.50 -13.65
N ASN A 75 6.36 12.49 -12.32
CA ASN A 75 5.19 13.03 -11.58
C ASN A 75 4.10 12.05 -11.15
N THR A 76 4.26 10.73 -11.34
CA THR A 76 3.27 9.78 -10.80
C THR A 76 3.90 8.65 -9.99
N THR A 77 3.45 8.54 -8.74
CA THR A 77 3.72 7.42 -7.81
C THR A 77 2.69 6.30 -7.93
N ASP A 78 1.82 6.39 -8.94
CA ASP A 78 0.82 5.38 -9.20
C ASP A 78 1.49 4.07 -9.65
N TRP A 79 1.05 2.97 -9.05
CA TRP A 79 1.57 1.63 -9.27
C TRP A 79 1.02 0.97 -10.56
N VAL A 80 0.03 1.60 -11.23
CA VAL A 80 -0.63 1.08 -12.46
C VAL A 80 -0.52 2.01 -13.68
N VAL A 81 -0.02 3.24 -13.55
CA VAL A 81 -0.01 4.22 -14.67
C VAL A 81 1.06 3.85 -15.71
N GLN A 82 0.80 2.82 -16.48
CA GLN A 82 1.57 2.43 -17.66
C GLN A 82 0.71 2.71 -18.88
N VAL A 83 1.36 3.16 -19.97
CA VAL A 83 0.65 3.46 -21.21
C VAL A 83 -0.11 2.22 -21.69
N GLY A 84 -1.42 2.35 -21.92
CA GLY A 84 -2.33 1.27 -22.34
C GLY A 84 -2.82 0.34 -21.23
N VAL A 85 -2.51 0.59 -19.94
CA VAL A 85 -2.96 -0.26 -18.82
C VAL A 85 -4.13 0.38 -18.07
N ASP A 86 -3.93 1.54 -17.43
CA ASP A 86 -4.95 2.32 -16.70
C ASP A 86 -4.40 3.71 -16.39
N GLU A 87 -3.93 4.39 -17.44
CA GLU A 87 -3.27 5.70 -17.33
C GLU A 87 -4.17 6.76 -16.69
N ASP A 88 -5.48 6.66 -16.92
CA ASP A 88 -6.48 7.60 -16.43
C ASP A 88 -7.16 7.14 -15.14
N GLY A 89 -6.77 5.98 -14.60
CA GLY A 89 -7.31 5.44 -13.35
C GLY A 89 -8.73 4.89 -13.44
N LYS A 90 -9.40 4.98 -14.59
CA LYS A 90 -10.83 4.65 -14.75
C LYS A 90 -11.15 3.19 -14.48
N LEU A 91 -10.20 2.28 -14.71
CA LEU A 91 -10.41 0.85 -14.45
C LEU A 91 -10.33 0.52 -12.95
N ARG A 92 -9.79 1.43 -12.14
CA ARG A 92 -9.76 1.35 -10.68
C ARG A 92 -10.76 2.27 -9.99
N GLU A 93 -11.49 3.07 -10.76
CA GLU A 93 -12.68 3.79 -10.29
C GLU A 93 -13.89 2.84 -10.30
N ALA A 94 -13.99 1.98 -9.28
CA ALA A 94 -15.26 1.36 -8.94
C ALA A 94 -16.21 2.45 -8.39
N ALA A 95 -17.47 2.56 -8.85
CA ALA A 95 -18.58 1.59 -8.77
C ALA A 95 -19.06 1.36 -7.32
#